data_AF-A0A5N9GJX9-F1
#
_entry.id   AF-A0A5N9GJX9-F1
#
_cell.length_a   1.000
_cell.length_b   1.000
_cell.length_c   1.000
_cell.angle_alpha   90.00
_cell.angle_beta   90.00
_cell.angle_gamma   90.00
#
_symmetry.space_group_name_H-M   'P 1'
#
loop_
_entity.id
_entity.type
_entity.pdbx_description
1 polymer ?
#
loop_
_entity_poly.entity_id
_entity_poly.type
_entity_poly.pdbx_seq_one_letter_code
_entity_poly.pdbx_strand_id
1 'polypeptide(L)' 'MDLAEEVRKLQKERNAVILAHNYQIGEIQDVADLVGDSLGLAREAAKTTADVIVFCG' A
#
# COMPACT_ATOMS: atom_id res chain seq x y z
N MET A 1 -3.59 20.50 -4.65
CA MET A 1 -3.57 19.10 -5.11
C MET A 1 -3.67 18.24 -3.87
N ASP A 2 -4.58 17.28 -3.87
CA ASP A 2 -4.70 16.33 -2.77
C ASP A 2 -3.57 15.29 -2.87
N LEU A 3 -2.80 15.10 -1.80
CA LEU A 3 -1.70 14.14 -1.75
C LEU A 3 -2.20 12.71 -1.99
N ALA A 4 -3.39 12.36 -1.48
CA ALA A 4 -3.96 11.03 -1.67
C ALA A 4 -4.24 10.74 -3.16
N GLU A 5 -4.72 11.74 -3.91
CA GLU A 5 -4.94 11.62 -5.36
C GLU A 5 -3.63 11.40 -6.12
N GLU A 6 -2.57 12.12 -5.75
CA GLU A 6 -1.26 12.00 -6.39
C GLU A 6 -0.62 10.64 -6.12
N VAL A 7 -0.73 10.13 -4.89
CA VAL A 7 -0.29 8.78 -4.51
C VAL A 7 -1.03 7.72 -5.34
N ARG A 8 -2.36 7.81 -5.44
CA ARG A 8 -3.17 6.86 -6.24
C ARG A 8 -2.84 6.93 -7.74
N LYS A 9 -2.54 8.12 -8.25
CA LYS A 9 -2.09 8.30 -9.64
C LYS A 9 -0.76 7.58 -9.87
N LEU A 10 0.23 7.83 -9.03
CA LEU A 10 1.55 7.19 -9.13
C LEU A 10 1.48 5.68 -8.94
N GLN A 11 0.66 5.21 -8.01
CA GLN A 11 0.42 3.79 -7.78
C GLN A 11 -0.03 3.09 -9.09
N LYS A 12 -0.99 3.68 -9.81
CA LYS A 12 -1.46 3.16 -11.10
C LYS A 12 -0.38 3.22 -12.18
N GLU A 13 0.32 4.36 -12.31
CA GLU A 13 1.39 4.53 -13.30
C GLU A 13 2.56 3.55 -13.10
N ARG A 14 2.80 3.12 -11.86
CA ARG A 14 3.87 2.20 -11.48
C ARG A 14 3.42 0.75 -11.33
N ASN A 15 2.15 0.45 -11.56
CA ASN A 15 1.57 -0.87 -11.25
C ASN A 15 2.00 -1.33 -9.84
N ALA A 16 1.77 -0.47 -8.85
CA ALA A 16 2.21 -0.68 -7.48
C ALA A 16 1.09 -1.18 -6.57
N VAL A 17 1.46 -1.95 -5.55
CA VAL A 17 0.60 -2.25 -4.40
C VAL A 17 1.15 -1.55 -3.15
N ILE A 18 0.27 -0.91 -2.38
CA ILE A 18 0.58 -0.21 -1.14
C ILE A 18 0.10 -1.07 0.04
N LEU A 19 1.04 -1.54 0.85
CA LEU A 19 0.80 -2.39 2.01
C LEU A 19 1.12 -1.58 3.28
N ALA A 20 0.18 -1.47 4.22
CA ALA A 20 0.37 -0.73 5.46
C ALA A 20 0.22 -1.60 6.71
N HIS A 21 1.11 -1.41 7.69
CA HIS A 21 0.96 -2.04 8.99
C HIS A 21 -0.16 -1.37 9.81
N ASN A 22 -0.81 -2.14 10.68
CA ASN A 22 -1.84 -1.66 11.62
C ASN A 22 -1.40 -0.48 12.51
N TYR A 23 -0.11 -0.17 12.58
CA TYR A 23 0.45 0.91 13.39
C TYR A 23 0.66 2.23 12.63
N GLN A 24 0.41 2.25 11.32
CA GLN A 24 0.51 3.46 10.53
C GLN A 24 -0.60 4.46 10.88
N ILE A 25 -0.34 5.74 10.62
CA ILE A 25 -1.35 6.79 10.82
C ILE A 25 -2.53 6.62 9.85
N GLY A 26 -3.71 7.15 10.23
CA GLY A 26 -4.95 6.99 9.46
C GLY A 26 -4.81 7.39 7.99
N GLU A 27 -4.15 8.52 7.72
CA GLU A 27 -3.94 9.00 6.34
C GLU A 27 -3.17 8.01 5.47
N ILE A 28 -2.28 7.20 6.05
CA ILE A 28 -1.56 6.14 5.32
C ILE A 28 -2.44 4.90 5.14
N GLN A 29 -3.23 4.56 6.16
CA GLN A 29 -4.19 3.45 6.07
C GLN A 29 -5.26 3.71 5.00
N ASP A 30 -5.73 4.95 4.88
CA ASP A 30 -6.77 5.37 3.92
C ASP A 30 -6.33 5.28 2.45
N VAL A 31 -5.01 5.30 2.20
CA VAL A 31 -4.43 5.18 0.84
C VAL A 31 -3.84 3.80 0.55
N ALA A 32 -3.76 2.91 1.53
CA ALA A 32 -3.23 1.56 1.34
C ALA A 32 -4.24 0.64 0.64
N ASP A 33 -3.75 -0.30 -0.16
CA ASP A 33 -4.60 -1.36 -0.74
C ASP A 33 -4.94 -2.42 0.30
N LEU A 34 -4.01 -2.67 1.22
CA LEU A 34 -4.20 -3.59 2.34
C LEU A 34 -3.58 -3.02 3.61
N VAL A 35 -4.34 -3.06 4.70
CA VAL A 35 -3.87 -2.82 6.06
C VAL A 35 -3.88 -4.12 6.83
N GLY A 36 -2.79 -4.47 7.51
CA GLY A 36 -2.73 -5.74 8.23
C GLY A 36 -1.55 -5.89 9.19
N ASP A 37 -1.47 -7.06 9.81
CA ASP A 37 -0.33 -7.49 10.61
C ASP A 37 0.78 -8.10 9.72
N SER A 38 1.91 -8.46 10.33
CA SER A 38 3.06 -8.99 9.60
C SER A 38 2.73 -10.23 8.76
N LEU A 39 1.85 -11.12 9.25
CA LEU A 39 1.50 -12.35 8.52
C LEU A 39 0.57 -12.06 7.34
N GLY A 40 -0.41 -11.18 7.53
CA GLY A 40 -1.32 -10.73 6.49
C GLY A 40 -0.55 -10.06 5.34
N LEU A 41 0.32 -9.11 5.68
CA LEU A 41 1.11 -8.38 4.69
C LEU A 41 2.10 -9.29 3.95
N ALA A 42 2.76 -10.23 4.64
CA ALA A 42 3.66 -11.18 4.00
C ALA A 42 2.92 -12.10 3.01
N ARG A 43 1.69 -12.54 3.34
CA ARG A 43 0.87 -13.35 2.44
C ARG A 43 0.40 -12.57 1.22
N GLU A 44 0.10 -11.28 1.37
CA GLU A 44 -0.30 -10.43 0.25
C GLU A 44 0.87 -10.12 -0.67
N ALA A 45 2.01 -9.74 -0.09
CA ALA A 45 3.25 -9.53 -0.83
C ALA A 45 3.69 -10.77 -1.63
N ALA A 46 3.42 -11.98 -1.12
CA ALA A 46 3.74 -13.22 -1.84
C ALA A 46 2.77 -13.54 -3.00
N LYS A 47 1.57 -12.93 -3.03
CA LYS A 47 0.53 -13.19 -4.05
C LYS A 47 0.46 -12.11 -5.13
N THR A 48 0.95 -10.91 -4.83
CA THR A 48 0.83 -9.77 -5.74
C THR A 48 1.56 -10.00 -7.06
N THR A 49 0.97 -9.50 -8.14
CA THR A 49 1.58 -9.39 -9.47
C THR A 49 2.00 -7.96 -9.80
N ALA A 50 1.96 -7.06 -8.80
CA ALA A 50 2.41 -5.68 -8.93
C ALA A 50 3.92 -5.63 -9.19
N ASP A 51 4.35 -4.67 -10.00
CA ASP A 51 5.76 -4.47 -10.30
C ASP A 51 6.51 -3.83 -9.12
N VAL A 52 5.77 -3.09 -8.28
CA VAL A 52 6.31 -2.38 -7.12
C VAL A 52 5.47 -2.67 -5.89
N ILE A 53 6.14 -2.97 -4.77
CA ILE A 53 5.51 -3.01 -3.44
C ILE A 53 5.99 -1.78 -2.68
N VAL A 54 5.06 -0.88 -2.34
CA VAL A 54 5.29 0.21 -1.40
C VAL A 54 4.87 -0.27 -0.02
N PHE A 55 5.87 -0.57 0.82
CA PHE A 55 5.63 -1.12 2.15
C PHE A 55 5.71 -0.02 3.21
N CYS A 56 4.57 0.34 3.79
CA CYS A 56 4.42 1.29 4.88
C CYS A 56 4.47 0.55 6.22
N GLY A 57 5.68 0.29 6.71
CA GLY A 57 5.98 -0.39 7.98
C GLY A 57 6.04 0.58 9.13
#